data_AF-A0A1A6B650-F1
#
_entry.id   AF-A0A1A6B650-F1
#
_cell.length_a   1.000
_cell.length_b   1.000
_cell.length_c   1.000
_cell.angle_alpha   90.00
_cell.angle_beta   90.00
_cell.angle_gamma   90.00
#
_symmetry.space_group_name_H-M   'P 1'
#
loop_
_entity.id
_entity.type
_entity.pdbx_description
1 polymer ?
#
loop_
_entity_poly.entity_id
_entity_poly.type
_entity_poly.pdbx_seq_one_letter_code
_entity_poly.pdbx_strand_id
1 'polypeptide(L)'
;MGAAAVLGSLFGLTLPLSLQAVDRSGAPIACGTGFHPDHRRAAREDAVNRDLHTGFGAHYELSDYRAQCDALVSARRNISVNVAVFGGALLATSCLLALRAAGYIELSRPSGSRPTPTKQPAGQWLVPSASPSAVRYHDDLSTALATIGIRPQH
;
A
#
# COMPACT_ATOMS: atom_id res chain seq x y z
N MET A 1 -1.86 9.13 4.96
CA MET A 1 -0.77 8.15 5.13
C MET A 1 -0.79 7.04 4.07
N GLY A 2 -1.90 6.31 3.84
CA GLY A 2 -1.93 5.23 2.84
C GLY A 2 -1.55 5.64 1.41
N ALA A 3 -2.09 6.75 0.90
CA ALA A 3 -1.73 7.27 -0.43
C ALA A 3 -0.24 7.62 -0.55
N ALA A 4 0.35 8.23 0.49
CA ALA A 4 1.76 8.57 0.50
C ALA A 4 2.66 7.33 0.46
N ALA A 5 2.28 6.25 1.15
CA ALA A 5 3.00 4.98 1.09
C ALA A 5 2.96 4.34 -0.31
N VAL A 6 1.79 4.37 -0.98
CA VAL A 6 1.65 3.86 -2.36
C VAL A 6 2.44 4.71 -3.35
N LEU A 7 2.39 6.04 -3.24
CA LEU A 7 3.18 6.92 -4.09
C LEU A 7 4.68 6.75 -3.84
N GLY A 8 5.08 6.61 -2.58
CA GLY A 8 6.47 6.36 -2.20
C GLY A 8 7.00 5.03 -2.73
N SER A 9 6.18 3.96 -2.75
CA SER A 9 6.61 2.67 -3.28
C SER A 9 6.76 2.68 -4.81
N LEU A 10 5.87 3.37 -5.52
CA LEU A 10 5.96 3.62 -6.96
C LEU A 10 7.21 4.45 -7.30
N PHE A 11 7.45 5.53 -6.56
CA PHE A 11 8.63 6.36 -6.74
C PHE A 11 9.92 5.59 -6.42
N GLY A 12 9.91 4.75 -5.39
CA GLY A 12 11.06 3.89 -5.06
C GLY A 12 11.48 2.97 -6.21
N LEU A 13 10.53 2.53 -7.04
CA LEU A 13 10.79 1.67 -8.20
C LEU A 13 11.39 2.41 -9.41
N THR A 14 11.23 3.73 -9.50
CA THR A 14 11.82 4.54 -10.58
C THR A 14 13.25 4.97 -10.29
N LEU A 15 13.68 4.88 -9.03
CA LEU A 15 15.04 5.21 -8.64
C LEU A 15 16.06 4.27 -9.31
N PRO A 16 17.18 4.81 -9.82
CA PRO A 16 18.21 4.01 -10.46
C PRO A 16 18.84 3.02 -9.47
N LEU A 17 19.24 1.88 -10.02
CA LEU A 17 19.92 0.80 -9.33
C LEU A 17 21.29 0.62 -9.96
N SER A 18 22.30 0.50 -9.10
CA SER A 18 23.66 0.17 -9.48
C SER A 18 24.24 -0.81 -8.47
N LEU A 19 25.15 -1.66 -8.94
CA LEU A 19 25.96 -2.48 -8.07
C LEU A 19 27.02 -1.63 -7.36
N GLN A 20 27.49 -2.14 -6.21
CA GLN A 20 28.66 -1.59 -5.53
C GLN A 20 29.97 -1.96 -6.26
N ALA A 21 29.91 -2.94 -7.15
CA ALA A 21 31.00 -3.24 -8.08
C ALA A 21 31.12 -2.14 -9.14
N VAL A 22 32.37 -1.81 -9.48
CA VAL A 22 32.72 -0.81 -10.49
C VAL A 22 33.17 -1.49 -11.78
N ASP A 23 32.89 -0.84 -12.89
CA ASP A 23 33.43 -1.23 -14.19
C ASP A 23 34.90 -0.81 -14.34
N ARG A 24 35.48 -1.12 -15.51
CA ARG A 24 36.85 -0.75 -15.88
C ARG A 24 37.13 0.76 -15.87
N SER A 25 36.10 1.58 -15.99
CA SER A 25 36.22 3.05 -15.93
C SER A 25 36.12 3.60 -14.50
N GLY A 26 35.91 2.72 -13.51
CA GLY A 26 35.69 3.09 -12.11
C GLY A 26 34.26 3.54 -11.81
N ALA A 27 33.34 3.42 -12.77
CA ALA A 27 31.94 3.79 -12.58
C ALA A 27 31.13 2.59 -12.04
N PRO A 28 30.16 2.81 -11.12
CA PRO A 28 29.28 1.75 -10.67
C PRO A 28 28.54 1.06 -11.84
N ILE A 29 28.42 -0.26 -11.80
CA ILE A 29 27.72 -1.02 -12.83
C ILE A 29 26.22 -0.74 -12.70
N ALA A 30 25.65 -0.05 -13.69
CA ALA A 30 24.22 0.28 -13.73
C ALA A 30 23.37 -0.97 -14.03
N CYS A 31 22.27 -1.13 -13.28
CA CYS A 31 21.28 -2.20 -13.41
C CYS A 31 19.90 -1.70 -13.88
N GLY A 32 19.78 -0.42 -14.24
CA GLY A 32 18.51 0.20 -14.62
C GLY A 32 17.67 0.63 -13.41
N THR A 33 16.40 0.27 -13.38
CA THR A 33 15.45 0.63 -12.32
C THR A 33 14.63 -0.58 -11.88
N GLY A 34 13.81 -0.44 -10.82
CA GLY A 34 12.89 -1.49 -10.40
C GLY A 34 11.85 -1.84 -11.48
N PHE A 35 11.43 -0.88 -12.31
CA PHE A 35 10.50 -1.15 -13.42
C PHE A 35 11.19 -1.65 -14.68
N HIS A 36 12.29 -1.01 -15.04
CA HIS A 36 13.04 -1.27 -16.27
C HIS A 36 14.44 -1.75 -15.90
N PRO A 37 14.62 -3.06 -15.65
CA PRO A 37 15.94 -3.61 -15.43
C PRO A 37 16.77 -3.52 -16.71
N ASP A 38 18.05 -3.18 -16.56
CA ASP A 38 19.03 -3.18 -17.66
C ASP A 38 20.25 -3.98 -17.25
N HIS A 39 20.56 -5.03 -18.01
CA HIS A 39 21.69 -5.92 -17.75
C HIS A 39 22.82 -5.73 -18.76
N ARG A 40 22.72 -4.77 -19.70
CA ARG A 40 23.68 -4.65 -20.81
C ARG A 40 25.10 -4.35 -20.33
N ARG A 41 25.27 -3.50 -19.32
CA ARG A 41 26.59 -3.22 -18.72
C ARG A 41 27.10 -4.42 -17.94
N ALA A 42 26.28 -4.98 -17.05
CA ALA A 42 26.65 -6.15 -16.26
C ALA A 42 27.09 -7.34 -17.13
N ALA A 43 26.30 -7.68 -18.16
CA ALA A 43 26.61 -8.78 -19.07
C ALA A 43 27.90 -8.55 -19.88
N ARG A 44 28.23 -7.29 -20.19
CA ARG A 44 29.48 -6.95 -20.87
C ARG A 44 30.68 -7.17 -19.96
N GLU A 45 30.62 -6.70 -18.72
CA GLU A 45 31.69 -6.90 -17.74
C GLU A 45 31.86 -8.38 -17.39
N ASP A 46 30.76 -9.14 -17.26
CA ASP A 46 30.80 -10.59 -17.04
C ASP A 46 31.51 -11.33 -18.18
N ALA A 47 31.23 -10.96 -19.44
CA ALA A 47 31.89 -11.54 -20.60
C ALA A 47 33.40 -11.22 -20.61
N VAL A 48 33.78 -9.98 -20.34
CA VAL A 48 35.19 -9.57 -20.28
C VAL A 48 35.93 -10.28 -19.15
N ASN A 49 35.33 -10.39 -17.96
CA ASN A 49 35.97 -11.10 -16.84
C ASN A 49 36.09 -12.59 -17.12
N ARG A 50 35.12 -13.20 -17.82
CA ARG A 50 35.22 -14.59 -18.28
C ARG A 50 36.33 -14.77 -19.31
N ASP A 51 36.45 -13.87 -20.29
CA ASP A 51 37.51 -13.93 -21.30
C ASP A 51 38.90 -13.81 -20.64
N LEU A 52 39.04 -12.94 -19.65
CA LEU A 52 40.30 -12.83 -18.90
C LEU A 52 40.57 -14.04 -18.02
N HIS A 53 39.55 -14.58 -17.35
CA HIS A 53 39.70 -15.80 -16.56
C HIS A 53 40.15 -16.97 -17.43
N THR A 54 39.59 -17.10 -18.64
CA THR A 54 39.97 -18.17 -19.58
C THR A 54 41.34 -17.94 -20.22
N GLY A 55 41.72 -16.70 -20.51
CA GLY A 55 42.99 -16.36 -21.15
C GLY A 55 44.20 -16.29 -20.20
N PHE A 56 44.00 -15.80 -18.98
CA PHE A 56 45.08 -15.52 -18.02
C PHE A 56 44.95 -16.29 -16.70
N GLY A 57 43.90 -17.10 -16.56
CA GLY A 57 43.71 -18.00 -15.42
C GLY A 57 43.05 -17.37 -14.19
N ALA A 58 43.18 -18.06 -13.06
CA ALA A 58 42.45 -17.80 -11.82
C ALA A 58 42.75 -16.45 -11.13
N HIS A 59 43.70 -15.67 -11.65
CA HIS A 59 43.94 -14.30 -11.17
C HIS A 59 42.80 -13.34 -11.49
N TYR A 60 41.94 -13.68 -12.46
CA TYR A 60 40.72 -12.95 -12.77
C TYR A 60 39.53 -13.71 -12.20
N GLU A 61 38.79 -13.12 -11.27
CA GLU A 61 37.64 -13.78 -10.65
C GLU A 61 36.43 -13.80 -11.60
N LEU A 62 35.79 -14.98 -11.73
CA LEU A 62 34.55 -15.11 -12.48
C LEU A 62 33.45 -14.30 -11.80
N SER A 63 32.90 -13.32 -12.54
CA SER A 63 31.84 -12.45 -12.06
C SER A 63 30.48 -12.91 -12.61
N ASP A 64 29.44 -12.73 -11.81
CA ASP A 64 28.04 -12.84 -12.23
C ASP A 64 27.27 -11.58 -11.82
N TYR A 65 27.71 -10.45 -12.38
CA TYR A 65 27.08 -9.16 -12.15
C TYR A 65 25.64 -9.13 -12.66
N ARG A 66 25.31 -9.94 -13.68
CA ARG A 66 23.93 -10.10 -14.13
C ARG A 66 23.03 -10.64 -13.03
N ALA A 67 23.40 -11.76 -12.39
CA ALA A 67 22.63 -12.32 -11.29
C ALA A 67 22.55 -11.36 -10.09
N GLN A 68 23.62 -10.61 -9.84
CA GLN A 68 23.62 -9.59 -8.78
C GLN A 68 22.65 -8.44 -9.08
N CYS A 69 22.57 -7.97 -10.34
CA CYS A 69 21.56 -6.99 -10.75
C CYS A 69 20.13 -7.53 -10.57
N ASP A 70 19.88 -8.80 -10.92
CA ASP A 70 18.57 -9.45 -10.73
C ASP A 70 18.18 -9.52 -9.24
N ALA A 71 19.14 -9.88 -8.37
CA ALA A 71 18.94 -9.87 -6.93
C ALA A 71 18.58 -8.46 -6.41
N LEU A 72 19.24 -7.43 -6.93
CA LEU A 72 19.01 -6.04 -6.52
C LEU A 72 17.62 -5.54 -6.94
N VAL A 73 17.22 -5.83 -8.19
CA VAL A 73 15.91 -5.47 -8.74
C VAL A 73 14.80 -6.20 -8.00
N SER A 74 14.96 -7.50 -7.77
CA SER A 74 13.96 -8.31 -7.05
C SER A 74 13.80 -7.85 -5.59
N ALA A 75 14.89 -7.53 -4.90
CA ALA A 75 14.84 -6.98 -3.55
C ALA A 75 14.07 -5.65 -3.50
N ARG A 76 14.35 -4.71 -4.43
CA ARG A 76 13.64 -3.43 -4.50
C ARG A 76 12.15 -3.62 -4.81
N ARG A 77 11.82 -4.52 -5.74
CA ARG A 77 10.42 -4.87 -6.05
C ARG A 77 9.70 -5.43 -4.84
N ASN A 78 10.32 -6.35 -4.11
CA ASN A 78 9.71 -6.95 -2.94
C ASN A 78 9.39 -5.90 -1.85
N ILE A 79 10.35 -5.03 -1.54
CA ILE A 79 10.14 -3.94 -0.58
C ILE A 79 9.00 -3.02 -1.04
N SER A 80 9.02 -2.57 -2.31
CA SER A 80 7.97 -1.70 -2.85
C SER A 80 6.60 -2.35 -2.87
N VAL A 81 6.50 -3.63 -3.22
CA VAL A 81 5.24 -4.38 -3.21
C VAL A 81 4.68 -4.45 -1.80
N ASN A 82 5.49 -4.79 -0.81
CA ASN A 82 5.02 -4.85 0.59
C ASN A 82 4.50 -3.49 1.04
N VAL A 83 5.25 -2.41 0.81
CA VAL A 83 4.82 -1.04 1.17
C VAL A 83 3.54 -0.65 0.42
N ALA A 84 3.43 -0.99 -0.87
CA ALA A 84 2.24 -0.72 -1.66
C ALA A 84 1.02 -1.47 -1.13
N VAL A 85 1.15 -2.74 -0.75
CA VAL A 85 0.06 -3.56 -0.21
C VAL A 85 -0.44 -2.99 1.12
N PHE A 86 0.47 -2.71 2.06
CA PHE A 86 0.08 -2.12 3.35
C PHE A 86 -0.52 -0.71 3.19
N GLY A 87 0.12 0.13 2.38
CA GLY A 87 -0.38 1.48 2.09
C GLY A 87 -1.74 1.47 1.39
N GLY A 88 -1.91 0.57 0.43
CA GLY A 88 -3.14 0.38 -0.33
C GLY A 88 -4.28 -0.16 0.53
N ALA A 89 -4.01 -1.12 1.41
CA ALA A 89 -5.01 -1.63 2.36
C ALA A 89 -5.49 -0.55 3.32
N LEU A 90 -4.57 0.25 3.87
CA LEU A 90 -4.92 1.39 4.73
C LEU A 90 -5.74 2.44 3.98
N LEU A 91 -5.35 2.77 2.74
CA LEU A 91 -6.07 3.71 1.90
C LEU A 91 -7.49 3.21 1.57
N ALA A 92 -7.61 1.96 1.13
CA ALA A 92 -8.88 1.33 0.81
C ALA A 92 -9.81 1.30 2.01
N THR A 93 -9.29 0.91 3.19
CA THR A 93 -10.07 0.90 4.43
C THR A 93 -10.58 2.28 4.78
N SER A 94 -9.71 3.31 4.71
CA SER A 94 -10.13 4.70 4.99
C SER A 94 -11.18 5.21 4.00
N CYS A 95 -11.06 4.85 2.72
CA CYS A 95 -12.01 5.23 1.68
C CYS A 95 -13.37 4.56 1.91
N LEU A 96 -13.39 3.26 2.22
CA LEU A 96 -14.62 2.51 2.51
C LEU A 96 -15.34 3.08 3.74
N LEU A 97 -14.61 3.43 4.79
CA LEU A 97 -15.18 4.05 5.98
C LEU A 97 -15.78 5.42 5.67
N ALA A 98 -15.10 6.24 4.86
CA ALA A 98 -15.62 7.54 4.44
C ALA A 98 -16.88 7.40 3.58
N LEU A 99 -16.90 6.47 2.62
CA LEU A 99 -18.07 6.21 1.78
C LEU A 99 -19.25 5.68 2.59
N ARG A 100 -19.01 4.82 3.58
CA ARG A 100 -20.03 4.35 4.51
C ARG A 100 -20.58 5.48 5.37
N ALA A 101 -19.72 6.34 5.92
CA ALA A 101 -20.14 7.49 6.73
C ALA A 101 -20.98 8.49 5.92
N ALA A 102 -20.67 8.65 4.63
CA ALA A 102 -21.43 9.49 3.72
C ALA A 102 -22.69 8.82 3.13
N GLY A 103 -23.03 7.61 3.55
CA GLY A 103 -24.26 6.91 3.14
C GLY A 103 -24.23 6.29 1.74
N TYR A 104 -23.07 6.27 1.07
CA TYR A 104 -22.93 5.69 -0.28
C TYR A 104 -22.84 4.16 -0.26
N ILE A 105 -22.55 3.55 0.89
CA ILE A 105 -22.40 2.10 1.03
C ILE A 105 -23.23 1.60 2.21
N GLU A 106 -24.30 0.88 1.92
CA GLU A 106 -25.03 0.09 2.91
C GLU A 106 -24.44 -1.33 2.92
N LEU A 107 -23.43 -1.54 3.78
CA LEU A 107 -22.97 -2.90 4.06
C LEU A 107 -24.06 -3.59 4.87
N SER A 108 -24.91 -4.36 4.19
CA SER A 108 -25.93 -5.19 4.80
C SER A 108 -25.27 -6.04 5.88
N ARG A 109 -25.48 -5.64 7.15
CA ARG A 109 -25.13 -6.46 8.31
C ARG A 109 -25.89 -7.77 8.11
N PRO A 110 -25.26 -8.95 8.16
CA PRO A 110 -26.01 -10.20 8.12
C PRO A 110 -26.92 -10.21 9.35
N SER A 111 -28.18 -9.81 9.14
CA SER A 111 -29.25 -9.85 10.12
C SER A 111 -29.63 -11.30 10.25
N GLY A 112 -28.91 -12.02 11.09
CA GLY A 112 -29.33 -13.32 11.62
C GLY A 112 -30.53 -13.12 12.53
N SER A 113 -31.71 -12.86 11.96
CA SER A 113 -33.00 -12.95 12.63
C SER A 113 -33.97 -13.62 11.68
N ARG A 114 -34.04 -14.95 11.82
CA ARG A 114 -35.07 -15.80 11.22
C ARG A 114 -36.44 -15.35 11.74
N PRO A 115 -37.38 -14.85 10.92
CA PRO A 115 -38.75 -14.67 11.36
C PRO A 115 -39.47 -16.02 11.24
N THR A 116 -39.83 -16.62 12.36
CA THR A 116 -40.80 -17.72 12.39
C THR A 116 -42.22 -17.16 12.15
N PRO A 117 -43.09 -17.88 11.40
CA PRO A 117 -44.41 -17.38 11.05
C PRO A 117 -45.38 -17.47 12.24
N THR A 118 -45.85 -16.28 12.62
CA THR A 118 -47.21 -15.91 13.04
C THR A 118 -48.18 -17.03 13.47
N LYS A 119 -48.52 -17.04 14.76
CA LYS A 119 -49.90 -17.30 15.22
C LYS A 119 -50.31 -16.18 16.18
N GLN A 120 -51.12 -15.25 15.67
CA GLN A 120 -51.97 -14.37 16.48
C GLN A 120 -53.15 -15.19 17.03
N PRO A 121 -53.68 -14.84 18.21
CA PRO A 121 -54.88 -14.03 18.20
C PRO A 121 -54.93 -12.90 19.26
N ALA A 122 -55.54 -11.80 18.79
CA ALA A 122 -56.36 -10.80 19.48
C ALA A 122 -56.11 -10.49 20.97
N GLY A 123 -55.69 -9.25 21.23
CA GLY A 123 -55.79 -8.63 22.55
C GLY A 123 -54.96 -7.35 22.68
N GLN A 124 -55.54 -6.22 22.30
CA GLN A 124 -55.52 -4.94 23.02
C GLN A 124 -54.18 -4.43 23.60
N TRP A 125 -53.72 -3.25 23.15
CA TRP A 125 -53.55 -2.01 23.93
C TRP A 125 -52.65 -1.02 23.15
N LEU A 126 -53.11 0.23 23.12
CA LEU A 126 -52.51 1.37 22.42
C LEU A 126 -51.08 1.66 22.90
N VAL A 127 -50.15 1.78 21.96
CA VAL A 127 -48.89 2.50 22.16
C VAL A 127 -48.67 3.40 20.93
N PRO A 128 -48.49 4.72 21.09
CA PRO A 128 -48.10 5.57 19.98
C PRO A 128 -46.69 5.19 19.54
N SER A 129 -46.55 4.69 18.32
CA SER A 129 -45.24 4.51 17.69
C SER A 129 -44.70 5.89 17.36
N ALA A 130 -43.76 6.34 18.18
CA ALA A 130 -43.01 7.56 17.94
C ALA A 130 -42.24 7.44 16.62
N SER A 131 -42.45 8.41 15.73
CA SER A 131 -41.66 8.66 14.53
C SER A 131 -40.16 8.66 14.86
N PRO A 132 -39.28 8.15 13.99
CA PRO A 132 -37.85 8.28 14.20
C PRO A 132 -37.49 9.77 14.22
N SER A 133 -36.92 10.20 15.34
CA SER A 133 -36.39 11.55 15.51
C SER A 133 -35.31 11.81 14.46
N ALA A 134 -35.49 12.87 13.68
CA ALA A 134 -34.42 13.44 12.89
C ALA A 134 -33.27 13.78 13.85
N VAL A 135 -32.14 13.11 13.70
CA VAL A 135 -30.91 13.36 14.46
C VAL A 135 -30.51 14.81 14.22
N ARG A 136 -30.74 15.66 15.24
CA ARG A 136 -30.30 17.06 15.23
C ARG A 136 -28.79 17.09 15.42
N TYR A 137 -28.08 17.11 14.30
CA TYR A 137 -26.61 17.14 14.20
C TYR A 137 -25.95 18.36 14.90
N HIS A 138 -26.71 19.35 15.34
CA HIS A 138 -26.16 20.61 15.87
C HIS A 138 -25.77 20.57 17.36
N ASP A 139 -26.37 19.70 18.18
CA ASP A 139 -26.11 19.72 19.63
C ASP A 139 -24.80 19.00 20.00
N ASP A 140 -24.38 18.00 19.22
CA ASP A 140 -23.15 17.24 19.46
C ASP A 140 -21.88 18.05 19.15
N LEU A 141 -21.94 19.02 18.23
CA LEU A 141 -20.77 19.85 17.91
C LEU A 141 -20.42 20.80 19.07
N SER A 142 -21.43 21.37 19.73
CA SER A 142 -21.24 22.25 20.89
C SER A 142 -20.70 21.49 22.10
N THR A 143 -21.18 20.25 22.29
CA THR A 143 -20.74 19.35 23.36
C THR A 143 -19.32 18.84 23.11
N ALA A 144 -18.98 18.50 21.86
CA ALA A 144 -17.63 18.11 21.47
C ALA A 144 -16.63 19.27 21.61
N LEU A 145 -17.01 20.49 21.21
CA LEU A 145 -16.17 21.68 21.37
C LEU A 145 -15.95 22.06 22.84
N ALA A 146 -16.97 21.90 23.70
CA ALA A 146 -16.84 22.09 25.13
C ALA A 146 -15.88 21.07 25.78
N THR A 147 -15.87 19.83 25.27
CA THR A 147 -14.94 18.77 25.75
C THR A 147 -13.49 19.03 25.35
N ILE A 148 -13.28 19.77 24.25
CA ILE A 148 -11.94 20.15 23.74
C ILE A 148 -11.47 21.51 24.32
N GLY A 149 -12.29 22.16 25.15
CA GLY A 149 -11.91 23.39 25.85
C GLY A 149 -11.83 24.64 24.97
N ILE A 150 -12.38 24.60 23.75
CA ILE A 150 -12.41 25.75 22.85
C ILE A 150 -13.71 26.52 23.09
N ARG A 151 -13.64 27.64 23.81
CA ARG A 151 -14.75 28.60 23.87
C ARG A 151 -14.79 29.41 22.57
N PRO A 152 -15.89 29.40 21.79
CA PRO A 152 -16.08 30.40 20.76
C PRO A 152 -16.24 31.76 21.45
N GLN A 153 -15.30 32.67 21.19
CA GLN A 153 -15.49 34.07 21.56
C GLN A 153 -16.46 34.68 20.54
N HIS A 154 -17.62 35.12 21.03
CA HIS A 154 -18.52 36.03 20.32
C HIS A 154 -18.02 37.45 20.46
#